data_AF-E1VJ16-F1
#
_entry.id   AF-E1VJ16-F1
#
_cell.length_a   1.000
_cell.length_b   1.000
_cell.length_c   1.000
_cell.angle_alpha   90.00
_cell.angle_beta   90.00
_cell.angle_gamma   90.00
#
_symmetry.space_group_name_H-M   'P 1'
#
loop_
_entity.id
_entity.type
_entity.pdbx_description
1 polymer ?
#
loop_
_entity_poly.entity_id
_entity_poly.type
_entity_poly.pdbx_seq_one_letter_code
_entity_poly.pdbx_strand_id
1 'polypeptide(L)'
;MVFANTQMMGMNLAFPDVCLTPIPTPVGPIPTPIPYPNISLPMTAIPSQFKVLTLAMPNHNLATVTPISNGDNGGLMLNPLSASVMGPTRHLLGSFKVFFGGMPATKMLSLSGQNGVSPGAFGAALVPSQVKLMVLS
;
A
#
# COMPACT_ATOMS: atom_id res chain seq x y z
N MET A 1 -2.96 17.73 -8.83
CA MET A 1 -3.93 18.01 -7.74
C MET A 1 -4.76 16.76 -7.54
N VAL A 2 -4.77 16.19 -6.33
CA VAL A 2 -5.37 14.88 -6.05
C VAL A 2 -5.88 14.80 -4.62
N PHE A 3 -6.81 13.90 -4.34
CA PHE A 3 -7.51 13.81 -3.06
C PHE A 3 -6.59 13.37 -1.91
N ALA A 4 -6.77 13.95 -0.71
CA ALA A 4 -6.06 13.50 0.49
C ALA A 4 -6.46 12.07 0.87
N ASN A 5 -5.48 11.27 1.31
CA ASN A 5 -5.73 9.95 1.88
C ASN A 5 -6.17 10.07 3.34
N THR A 6 -7.14 9.24 3.71
CA THR A 6 -7.78 9.22 5.03
C THR A 6 -8.17 7.79 5.40
N GLN A 7 -8.58 7.60 6.64
CA GLN A 7 -9.12 6.33 7.15
C GLN A 7 -10.52 5.94 6.60
N MET A 8 -11.02 6.59 5.55
CA MET A 8 -12.33 6.25 4.95
C MET A 8 -12.22 5.00 4.07
N MET A 9 -12.49 5.14 2.77
CA MET A 9 -12.33 4.07 1.79
C MET A 9 -10.96 4.19 1.13
N GLY A 10 -10.79 3.58 -0.03
CA GLY A 10 -9.60 3.73 -0.86
C GLY A 10 -8.93 2.39 -1.11
N MET A 11 -7.95 2.39 -2.01
CA MET A 11 -7.23 1.19 -2.40
C MET A 11 -5.86 1.60 -2.94
N ASN A 12 -4.82 1.01 -2.37
CA ASN A 12 -3.51 1.02 -2.99
C ASN A 12 -3.36 -0.27 -3.80
N LEU A 13 -3.04 -0.12 -5.08
CA LEU A 13 -2.78 -1.23 -5.98
C LEU A 13 -1.31 -1.18 -6.41
N ALA A 14 -0.62 -2.30 -6.28
CA ALA A 14 0.71 -2.54 -6.81
C ALA A 14 0.65 -3.75 -7.74
N PHE A 15 1.31 -3.65 -8.88
CA PHE A 15 1.48 -4.74 -9.84
C PHE A 15 2.69 -4.42 -10.73
N PRO A 16 3.52 -5.42 -11.08
CA PRO A 16 3.48 -6.81 -10.62
C PRO A 16 4.13 -7.02 -9.25
N ASP A 17 3.54 -7.87 -8.43
CA ASP A 17 4.17 -8.47 -7.25
C ASP A 17 4.65 -9.88 -7.60
N VAL A 18 5.94 -10.05 -7.85
CA VAL A 18 6.49 -11.32 -8.32
C VAL A 18 6.79 -12.22 -7.14
N CYS A 19 5.89 -13.15 -6.86
CA CYS A 19 6.05 -14.15 -5.80
C CYS A 19 6.37 -15.53 -6.36
N LEU A 20 7.09 -16.33 -5.59
CA LEU A 20 7.35 -17.72 -5.93
C LEU A 20 6.16 -18.59 -5.53
N THR A 21 5.54 -19.20 -6.54
CA THR A 21 4.42 -20.13 -6.37
C THR A 21 4.89 -21.55 -6.65
N PRO A 22 4.69 -22.49 -5.72
CA PRO A 22 5.06 -23.87 -5.94
C PRO A 22 4.09 -24.51 -6.94
N ILE A 23 4.55 -24.76 -8.17
CA ILE A 23 3.77 -25.48 -9.18
C ILE A 23 4.03 -26.98 -9.00
N PRO A 24 2.99 -27.82 -8.75
CA PRO A 24 3.16 -29.27 -8.67
C PRO A 24 3.65 -29.84 -10.00
N THR A 25 4.77 -30.57 -9.98
CA THR A 25 5.27 -31.32 -11.14
C THR A 25 5.62 -32.75 -10.74
N PRO A 26 5.80 -33.69 -11.70
CA PRO A 26 6.17 -35.07 -11.40
C PRO A 26 7.50 -35.23 -10.65
N VAL A 27 8.38 -34.22 -10.65
CA VAL A 27 9.67 -34.22 -9.95
C VAL A 27 9.65 -33.41 -8.63
N GLY A 28 8.48 -32.91 -8.23
CA GLY A 28 8.27 -32.09 -7.03
C GLY A 28 7.78 -30.66 -7.34
N PRO A 29 7.47 -29.83 -6.32
CA PRO A 29 7.03 -28.47 -6.54
C PRO A 29 8.17 -27.58 -7.07
N ILE A 30 7.97 -26.92 -8.21
CA ILE A 30 8.95 -25.99 -8.78
C ILE A 30 8.58 -24.56 -8.37
N PRO A 31 9.48 -23.80 -7.71
CA PRO A 31 9.25 -22.39 -7.42
C PRO A 31 9.16 -21.61 -8.73
N THR A 32 7.96 -21.16 -9.09
CA THR A 32 7.73 -20.43 -10.33
C THR A 32 7.42 -18.97 -10.00
N PRO A 33 8.16 -18.00 -10.57
CA PRO A 33 7.83 -16.58 -10.41
C PRO A 33 6.51 -16.24 -11.11
N ILE A 34 5.47 -15.95 -10.34
CA ILE A 34 4.15 -15.55 -10.87
C ILE A 34 3.87 -14.09 -10.46
N PRO A 35 3.48 -13.22 -11.41
CA PRO A 35 3.07 -11.86 -11.08
C PRO A 35 1.66 -11.85 -10.49
N TYR A 36 1.55 -11.36 -9.25
CA TYR A 36 0.29 -11.16 -8.54
C TYR A 36 -0.06 -9.67 -8.45
N PRO A 37 -1.36 -9.33 -8.36
CA PRO A 37 -1.77 -8.03 -7.85
C PRO A 37 -1.53 -7.98 -6.34
N ASN A 38 -1.11 -6.82 -5.83
CA ASN A 38 -1.04 -6.58 -4.41
C ASN A 38 -1.88 -5.35 -4.02
N ILE A 39 -2.80 -5.56 -3.11
CA ILE A 39 -3.88 -4.64 -2.75
C ILE A 39 -3.85 -4.39 -1.25
N SER A 40 -3.67 -3.13 -0.87
CA SER A 40 -3.78 -2.70 0.52
C SER A 40 -4.96 -1.74 0.71
N LEU A 41 -5.73 -1.95 1.77
CA LEU A 41 -6.90 -1.13 2.08
C LEU A 41 -6.53 -0.07 3.15
N PRO A 42 -6.38 1.23 2.79
CA PRO A 42 -5.95 2.27 3.72
C PRO A 42 -6.87 2.45 4.93
N MET A 43 -8.12 1.98 4.86
CA MET A 43 -9.05 2.01 5.99
C MET A 43 -8.57 1.24 7.23
N THR A 44 -7.67 0.27 7.06
CA THR A 44 -7.06 -0.50 8.16
C THR A 44 -5.72 0.07 8.62
N ALA A 45 -5.29 1.21 8.06
CA ALA A 45 -3.97 1.77 8.32
C ALA A 45 -3.80 2.24 9.76
N ILE A 46 -2.68 1.86 10.37
CA ILE A 46 -2.27 2.26 11.71
C ILE A 46 -0.75 2.51 11.75
N PRO A 47 -0.27 3.49 12.54
CA PRO A 47 -1.07 4.54 13.17
C PRO A 47 -1.64 5.50 12.12
N SER A 48 -2.81 6.10 12.35
CA SER A 48 -3.38 7.19 11.54
C SER A 48 -3.33 8.53 12.27
N GLN A 49 -3.46 9.67 11.57
CA GLN A 49 -3.36 10.99 12.18
C GLN A 49 -4.70 11.46 12.75
N PHE A 50 -4.90 11.25 14.05
CA PHE A 50 -6.14 11.60 14.75
C PHE A 50 -6.34 13.10 15.03
N LYS A 51 -5.28 13.92 14.92
CA LYS A 51 -5.38 15.37 15.18
C LYS A 51 -5.95 16.18 14.00
N VAL A 52 -5.76 15.69 12.77
CA VAL A 52 -6.24 16.36 11.56
C VAL A 52 -7.26 15.45 10.91
N LEU A 53 -8.54 15.81 11.01
CA LEU A 53 -9.63 15.01 10.47
C LEU A 53 -10.12 15.58 9.14
N THR A 54 -10.46 14.71 8.21
CA THR A 54 -11.10 15.07 6.94
C THR A 54 -12.35 14.24 6.79
N LEU A 55 -13.49 14.91 6.66
CA LEU A 55 -14.82 14.29 6.73
C LEU A 55 -14.99 13.39 7.97
N ALA A 56 -14.59 13.93 9.13
CA ALA A 56 -14.62 13.24 10.43
C ALA A 56 -13.73 11.99 10.54
N MET A 57 -12.83 11.73 9.59
CA MET A 57 -11.95 10.56 9.60
C MET A 57 -10.47 10.98 9.69
N PRO A 58 -9.62 10.20 10.40
CA PRO A 58 -8.19 10.47 10.51
C PRO A 58 -7.50 10.61 9.15
N ASN A 59 -6.63 11.60 9.00
CA ASN A 59 -5.82 11.77 7.80
C ASN A 59 -4.61 10.83 7.77
N HIS A 60 -4.05 10.64 6.58
CA HIS A 60 -2.84 9.87 6.36
C HIS A 60 -1.64 10.74 6.00
N ASN A 61 -0.46 10.27 6.37
CA ASN A 61 0.83 10.90 6.12
C ASN A 61 1.90 9.80 5.97
N LEU A 62 3.17 10.15 5.81
CA LEU A 62 4.22 9.14 5.63
C LEU A 62 4.46 8.21 6.84
N ALA A 63 3.91 8.49 8.02
CA ALA A 63 3.94 7.56 9.15
C ALA A 63 2.82 6.51 9.12
N THR A 64 1.79 6.69 8.29
CA THR A 64 0.68 5.73 8.24
C THR A 64 1.06 4.48 7.48
N VAL A 65 0.85 3.33 8.09
CA VAL A 65 1.15 2.00 7.52
C VAL A 65 -0.13 1.19 7.45
N THR A 66 -0.41 0.59 6.29
CA THR A 66 -1.47 -0.42 6.18
C THR A 66 -0.86 -1.76 6.60
N PRO A 67 -1.32 -2.42 7.68
CA PRO A 67 -0.61 -3.57 8.26
C PRO A 67 -0.49 -4.79 7.34
N ILE A 68 -1.48 -5.00 6.48
CA ILE A 68 -1.61 -6.20 5.65
C ILE A 68 -2.00 -5.76 4.23
N SER A 69 -1.44 -6.46 3.25
CA SER A 69 -1.80 -6.38 1.84
C SER A 69 -2.32 -7.75 1.35
N ASN A 70 -2.97 -7.80 0.18
CA ASN A 70 -3.69 -8.99 -0.30
C ASN A 70 -3.58 -9.13 -1.82
N GLY A 71 -3.78 -10.35 -2.32
CA GLY A 71 -3.77 -10.68 -3.75
C GLY A 71 -2.53 -11.45 -4.20
N ASP A 72 -1.49 -11.46 -3.37
CA ASP A 72 -0.24 -12.20 -3.52
C ASP A 72 -0.17 -13.49 -2.67
N ASN A 73 -1.28 -13.85 -2.00
CA ASN A 73 -1.38 -14.99 -1.08
C ASN A 73 -1.02 -16.34 -1.71
N GLY A 74 -1.14 -16.47 -3.03
CA GLY A 74 -0.75 -17.66 -3.78
C GLY A 74 0.77 -17.88 -3.84
N GLY A 75 1.55 -16.84 -3.59
CA GLY A 75 3.01 -16.85 -3.52
C GLY A 75 3.54 -17.52 -2.25
N LEU A 76 3.24 -18.81 -2.06
CA LEU A 76 3.56 -19.56 -0.83
C LEU A 76 5.07 -19.58 -0.50
N MET A 77 5.94 -19.39 -1.49
CA MET A 77 7.39 -19.31 -1.31
C MET A 77 7.92 -17.87 -1.29
N LEU A 78 7.03 -16.89 -1.05
CA LEU A 78 7.30 -15.48 -0.82
C LEU A 78 7.80 -14.72 -2.06
N ASN A 79 7.79 -13.39 -1.99
CA ASN A 79 8.46 -12.55 -2.99
C ASN A 79 9.98 -12.54 -2.74
N PRO A 80 10.85 -12.80 -3.75
CA PRO A 80 12.30 -12.85 -3.58
C PRO A 80 12.96 -11.55 -3.10
N LEU A 81 12.35 -10.39 -3.39
CA LEU A 81 12.87 -9.06 -3.04
C LEU A 81 12.49 -8.63 -1.63
N SER A 82 11.27 -8.96 -1.20
CA SER A 82 10.75 -8.57 0.12
C SER A 82 10.80 -9.68 1.16
N ALA A 83 11.06 -10.92 0.74
CA ALA A 83 10.92 -12.12 1.56
C ALA A 83 9.60 -12.17 2.34
N SER A 84 8.53 -11.64 1.76
CA SER A 84 7.19 -11.59 2.37
C SER A 84 6.09 -11.63 1.32
N VAL A 85 4.93 -12.09 1.76
CA VAL A 85 3.62 -11.91 1.11
C VAL A 85 2.65 -11.39 2.15
N MET A 86 1.59 -10.71 1.71
CA MET A 86 0.62 -10.07 2.61
C MET A 86 1.25 -9.08 3.60
N GLY A 87 2.41 -8.53 3.28
CA GLY A 87 3.16 -7.67 4.19
C GLY A 87 2.57 -6.25 4.28
N PRO A 88 3.12 -5.41 5.17
CA PRO A 88 2.61 -4.05 5.35
C PRO A 88 2.88 -3.19 4.12
N THR A 89 2.01 -2.22 3.90
CA THR A 89 2.10 -1.22 2.84
C THR A 89 2.34 0.16 3.41
N ARG A 90 3.28 0.91 2.83
CA ARG A 90 3.55 2.31 3.19
C ARG A 90 3.61 3.17 1.94
N HIS A 91 3.28 4.46 2.09
CA HIS A 91 3.56 5.43 1.04
C HIS A 91 5.04 5.79 1.04
N LEU A 92 5.64 5.83 -0.15
CA LEU A 92 7.04 6.18 -0.37
C LEU A 92 7.22 7.68 -0.61
N LEU A 93 6.21 8.30 -1.24
CA LEU A 93 6.19 9.73 -1.52
C LEU A 93 4.93 10.39 -0.98
N GLY A 94 5.14 11.47 -0.23
CA GLY A 94 4.10 12.33 0.29
C GLY A 94 4.12 13.70 -0.36
N SER A 95 3.35 14.60 0.20
CA SER A 95 3.24 15.99 -0.18
C SER A 95 4.44 16.83 0.27
N PHE A 96 5.04 17.61 -0.64
CA PHE A 96 6.16 18.49 -0.28
C PHE A 96 5.75 19.80 0.39
N LYS A 97 4.47 20.18 0.29
CA LYS A 97 3.95 21.48 0.77
C LYS A 97 2.97 21.35 1.93
N VAL A 98 2.26 20.22 2.03
CA VAL A 98 1.18 20.00 3.01
C VAL A 98 1.57 18.87 3.94
N PHE A 99 1.50 19.13 5.23
CA PHE A 99 1.88 18.22 6.29
C PHE A 99 0.68 17.97 7.21
N PHE A 100 0.41 16.72 7.54
CA PHE A 100 -0.56 16.34 8.55
C PHE A 100 0.19 15.77 9.76
N GLY A 101 -0.03 16.34 10.94
CA GLY A 101 0.66 15.91 12.16
C GLY A 101 2.18 16.02 12.10
N GLY A 102 2.71 16.98 11.32
CA GLY A 102 4.15 17.22 11.19
C GLY A 102 4.88 16.35 10.16
N MET A 103 4.19 15.43 9.47
CA MET A 103 4.77 14.64 8.37
C MET A 103 4.06 14.88 7.04
N PRO A 104 4.74 14.67 5.89
CA PRO A 104 4.16 14.86 4.57
C PRO A 104 2.83 14.13 4.40
N ALA A 105 1.79 14.85 4.01
CA ALA A 105 0.47 14.29 3.76
C ALA A 105 0.51 13.30 2.58
N THR A 106 -0.18 12.17 2.69
CA THR A 106 -0.34 11.24 1.58
C THR A 106 -1.62 11.53 0.83
N LYS A 107 -1.62 11.24 -0.46
CA LYS A 107 -2.70 11.60 -1.37
C LYS A 107 -2.91 10.50 -2.40
N MET A 108 -4.05 10.52 -3.09
CA MET A 108 -4.28 9.66 -4.24
C MET A 108 -3.12 9.84 -5.24
N LEU A 109 -2.70 8.77 -5.90
CA LEU A 109 -1.51 8.67 -6.75
C LEU A 109 -0.16 8.79 -6.02
N SER A 110 -0.11 8.92 -4.69
CA SER A 110 1.14 8.75 -3.94
C SER A 110 1.67 7.33 -4.16
N LEU A 111 2.95 7.23 -4.53
CA LEU A 111 3.65 5.95 -4.67
C LEU A 111 3.58 5.17 -3.36
N SER A 112 3.27 3.88 -3.45
CA SER A 112 3.28 2.95 -2.33
C SER A 112 4.29 1.82 -2.58
N GLY A 113 4.90 1.34 -1.50
CA GLY A 113 5.64 0.09 -1.47
C GLY A 113 4.84 -0.90 -0.65
N GLN A 114 4.56 -2.07 -1.22
CA GLN A 114 3.86 -3.16 -0.57
C GLN A 114 4.84 -4.28 -0.21
N ASN A 115 4.45 -5.14 0.73
CA ASN A 115 5.30 -6.19 1.26
C ASN A 115 6.54 -5.71 2.04
N GLY A 116 6.38 -4.74 2.93
CA GLY A 116 7.40 -4.43 3.93
C GLY A 116 8.38 -3.31 3.58
N VAL A 117 9.52 -3.32 4.28
CA VAL A 117 10.51 -2.22 4.24
C VAL A 117 11.30 -2.23 2.93
N SER A 118 11.61 -3.41 2.40
CA SER A 118 12.11 -3.65 1.05
C SER A 118 10.92 -4.05 0.18
N PRO A 119 10.29 -3.09 -0.54
CA PRO A 119 9.01 -3.37 -1.18
C PRO A 119 9.17 -4.41 -2.30
N GLY A 120 8.40 -5.49 -2.22
CA GLY A 120 8.35 -6.53 -3.26
C GLY A 120 7.52 -6.09 -4.46
N ALA A 121 6.63 -5.12 -4.26
CA ALA A 121 5.81 -4.51 -5.28
C ALA A 121 5.68 -3.01 -5.07
N PHE A 122 5.73 -2.26 -6.18
CA PHE A 122 5.52 -0.82 -6.21
C PHE A 122 4.14 -0.52 -6.79
N GLY A 123 3.45 0.43 -6.19
CA GLY A 123 2.09 0.78 -6.54
C GLY A 123 1.74 2.21 -6.26
N ALA A 124 0.45 2.51 -6.23
CA ALA A 124 -0.07 3.80 -5.82
C ALA A 124 -1.49 3.69 -5.25
N ALA A 125 -1.92 4.73 -4.53
CA ALA A 125 -3.32 4.92 -4.16
C ALA A 125 -4.16 5.25 -5.42
N LEU A 126 -4.83 4.26 -5.99
CA LEU A 126 -5.59 4.44 -7.24
C LEU A 126 -7.07 4.76 -7.00
N VAL A 127 -7.62 4.29 -5.88
CA VAL A 127 -9.00 4.63 -5.48
C VAL A 127 -8.93 5.70 -4.39
N PRO A 128 -9.61 6.85 -4.57
CA PRO A 128 -9.60 7.91 -3.58
C PRO A 128 -10.28 7.44 -2.29
N SER A 129 -9.72 7.83 -1.13
CA SER A 129 -10.39 7.58 0.14
C SER A 129 -11.60 8.51 0.36
N GLN A 130 -11.60 9.66 -0.31
CA GLN A 130 -12.67 10.66 -0.31
C GLN A 130 -12.53 11.61 -1.50
N VAL A 131 -13.59 12.36 -1.80
CA VAL A 131 -13.71 13.17 -3.03
C VAL A 131 -13.91 14.68 -2.78
N LYS A 132 -13.72 15.16 -1.56
CA LYS A 132 -13.98 16.56 -1.16
C LYS A 132 -12.71 17.39 -0.93
N LEU A 133 -11.69 16.84 -0.26
CA LEU A 133 -10.46 17.55 0.09
C LEU A 133 -9.32 17.14 -0.85
N MET A 134 -8.74 18.10 -1.55
CA MET A 134 -7.58 17.88 -2.41
C MET A 134 -6.34 18.52 -1.81
N VAL A 135 -5.21 17.83 -1.96
CA VAL A 135 -3.89 18.34 -1.57
C VAL A 135 -3.21 18.94 -2.79
N LEU A 136 -2.94 20.24 -2.73
CA LEU A 136 -2.22 21.00 -3.75
C LEU A 136 -0.73 21.01 -3.40
N SER A 137 -0.03 19.95 -3.80
CA SER A 137 1.41 19.84 -3.71
C SER A 137 2.01 19.06 -4.85
#